data_AF-A0A820FWF1-F1
#
_entry.id   AF-A0A820FWF1-F1
#
_cell.length_a   1.000
_cell.length_b   1.000
_cell.length_c   1.000
_cell.angle_alpha   90.00
_cell.angle_beta   90.00
_cell.angle_gamma   90.00
#
_symmetry.space_group_name_H-M   'P 1'
#
loop_
_entity.id
_entity.type
_entity.pdbx_description
1 polymer ?
#
loop_
_entity_poly.entity_id
_entity_poly.type
_entity_poly.pdbx_seq_one_letter_code
_entity_poly.pdbx_strand_id
1 'polypeptide(L)'
;MIKIINFLKQISDFEQLNDSDRLILVKYNLCSLILVRDSLTFDTTHELCYEDDVDDRYNSMSSNNKAFAERCKSLFMLCYSYELNRLLFNILHTIHSLIDNDPIIVQLLMLSMIFLKGSSCLERQEPILDDSKHVFYLHSKYTDLLFRYLIKQSSFNTAVIKMMHFVEVFMKYQRLSKDFHQEIKSKVDVDNISPFMKSFLHFA
;
A
#
# COMPACT_ATOMS: atom_id res chain seq x y z
N MET A 1 11.36 -1.96 1.00
CA MET A 1 11.39 -0.99 -0.13
C MET A 1 12.01 -1.57 -1.42
N ILE A 2 13.23 -2.13 -1.39
CA ILE A 2 13.89 -2.70 -2.60
C ILE A 2 13.05 -3.76 -3.31
N LYS A 3 12.39 -4.65 -2.55
CA LYS A 3 11.50 -5.69 -3.09
C LYS A 3 10.33 -5.11 -3.91
N ILE A 4 9.76 -3.98 -3.49
CA ILE A 4 8.69 -3.30 -4.23
C ILE A 4 9.23 -2.70 -5.52
N ILE A 5 10.42 -2.07 -5.48
CA ILE A 5 11.05 -1.53 -6.69
C ILE A 5 11.33 -2.65 -7.71
N ASN A 6 11.84 -3.79 -7.25
CA ASN A 6 12.09 -4.94 -8.12
C ASN A 6 10.78 -5.51 -8.68
N PHE A 7 9.72 -5.59 -7.88
CA PHE A 7 8.39 -5.96 -8.36
C PHE A 7 7.89 -5.01 -9.45
N LEU A 8 8.00 -3.69 -9.26
CA LEU A 8 7.57 -2.70 -10.24
C LEU A 8 8.30 -2.83 -11.58
N LYS A 9 9.62 -3.07 -11.53
CA LYS A 9 10.46 -3.29 -12.73
C LYS A 9 10.08 -4.55 -13.52
N GLN A 10 9.39 -5.50 -12.90
CA GLN A 10 8.94 -6.73 -13.57
C GLN A 10 7.61 -6.53 -14.32
N ILE A 11 6.93 -5.39 -14.14
CA ILE A 11 5.66 -5.09 -14.80
C ILE A 11 5.95 -4.48 -16.17
N SER A 12 5.83 -5.26 -17.24
CA SER A 12 6.07 -4.79 -18.61
C SER A 12 5.25 -3.57 -18.99
N ASP A 13 4.00 -3.52 -18.54
CA ASP A 13 3.08 -2.42 -18.81
C ASP A 13 3.49 -1.13 -18.07
N PHE A 14 4.14 -1.26 -16.89
CA PHE A 14 4.64 -0.12 -16.14
C PHE A 14 5.87 0.49 -16.82
N GLU A 15 6.77 -0.35 -17.34
CA GLU A 15 7.97 0.10 -18.07
C GLU A 15 7.67 0.80 -19.41
N GLN A 16 6.46 0.64 -19.96
CA GLN A 16 6.02 1.33 -21.17
C GLN A 16 5.57 2.78 -20.91
N LEU A 17 5.35 3.15 -19.66
CA LEU A 17 5.02 4.52 -19.27
C LEU A 17 6.25 5.42 -19.35
N ASN A 18 6.03 6.71 -19.63
CA ASN A 18 7.10 7.70 -19.55
C ASN A 18 7.60 7.88 -18.10
N ASP A 19 8.83 8.37 -17.94
CA ASP A 19 9.49 8.50 -16.63
C ASP A 19 8.71 9.37 -15.64
N SER A 20 8.04 10.42 -16.13
CA SER A 20 7.24 11.34 -15.32
C SER A 20 6.05 10.62 -14.69
N ASP A 21 5.26 9.92 -15.52
CA ASP A 21 4.09 9.15 -15.07
C ASP A 21 4.49 8.02 -14.13
N ARG A 22 5.59 7.30 -14.41
CA ARG A 22 6.13 6.27 -13.51
C ARG A 22 6.47 6.84 -12.15
N LEU A 23 7.20 7.96 -12.12
CA LEU A 23 7.58 8.63 -10.87
C LEU A 23 6.34 9.07 -10.08
N ILE A 24 5.36 9.67 -10.74
CA ILE A 24 4.10 10.10 -10.13
C ILE A 24 3.38 8.89 -9.53
N LEU A 25 3.16 7.82 -10.30
CA LEU A 25 2.45 6.64 -9.82
C LEU A 25 3.13 5.98 -8.62
N VAL A 26 4.46 5.88 -8.62
CA VAL A 26 5.20 5.37 -7.46
C VAL A 26 5.05 6.31 -6.27
N LYS A 27 5.30 7.61 -6.46
CA LYS A 27 5.26 8.60 -5.39
C LYS A 27 3.92 8.57 -4.64
N TYR A 28 2.80 8.56 -5.36
CA TYR A 28 1.48 8.65 -4.74
C TYR A 28 0.90 7.30 -4.27
N ASN A 29 1.41 6.15 -4.75
CA ASN A 29 0.86 4.84 -4.38
C ASN A 29 1.80 3.97 -3.53
N LEU A 30 3.07 4.34 -3.32
CA LEU A 30 4.05 3.51 -2.63
C LEU A 30 3.60 3.05 -1.24
N CYS A 31 3.01 3.94 -0.43
CA CYS A 31 2.53 3.59 0.91
C CYS A 31 1.40 2.55 0.87
N SER A 32 0.48 2.71 -0.08
CA SER A 32 -0.61 1.75 -0.32
C SER A 32 -0.06 0.39 -0.73
N LEU A 33 0.99 0.37 -1.57
CA LEU A 33 1.64 -0.87 -1.98
C LEU A 33 2.36 -1.58 -0.82
N ILE A 34 3.01 -0.82 0.07
CA ILE A 34 3.63 -1.36 1.29
C ILE A 34 2.54 -1.99 2.17
N LEU A 35 1.45 -1.27 2.43
CA LEU A 35 0.33 -1.76 3.22
C LEU A 35 -0.25 -3.09 2.66
N VAL A 36 -0.50 -3.15 1.36
CA VAL A 36 -1.05 -4.35 0.70
C VAL A 36 -0.04 -5.49 0.76
N ARG A 37 1.25 -5.24 0.53
CA ARG A 37 2.30 -6.25 0.65
C ARG A 37 2.37 -6.80 2.08
N ASP A 38 2.45 -5.93 3.06
CA ASP A 38 2.71 -6.30 4.45
C ASP A 38 1.54 -7.09 5.05
N SER A 39 0.34 -6.98 4.47
CA SER A 39 -0.82 -7.80 4.84
C SER A 39 -0.61 -9.32 4.68
N LEU A 40 0.31 -9.77 3.81
CA LEU A 40 0.68 -11.19 3.69
C LEU A 40 1.54 -11.70 4.85
N THR A 41 2.29 -10.81 5.47
CA THR A 41 3.24 -11.10 6.55
C THR A 41 2.77 -10.57 7.89
N PHE A 42 1.50 -10.13 7.95
CA PHE A 42 0.90 -9.53 9.12
C PHE A 42 0.47 -10.60 10.11
N ASP A 43 1.03 -10.57 11.31
CA ASP A 43 0.60 -11.40 12.43
C ASP A 43 -0.51 -10.69 13.19
N THR A 44 -1.72 -11.19 13.03
CA THR A 44 -2.94 -10.69 13.67
C THR A 44 -2.95 -10.84 15.18
N THR A 45 -2.12 -11.72 15.75
CA THR A 45 -2.09 -11.99 17.20
C THR A 45 -1.28 -10.93 17.94
N HIS A 46 -0.11 -10.60 17.39
CA HIS A 46 0.80 -9.62 18.00
C HIS A 46 0.70 -8.23 17.35
N GLU A 47 -0.05 -8.12 16.25
CA GLU A 47 -0.14 -6.95 15.37
C GLU A 47 1.27 -6.50 14.94
N LEU A 48 2.02 -7.42 14.34
CA LEU A 48 3.39 -7.19 13.87
C LEU A 48 3.51 -7.51 12.38
N CYS A 49 4.34 -6.76 11.67
CA CYS A 49 4.73 -7.06 10.29
C CYS A 49 6.20 -7.48 10.27
N TYR A 50 6.48 -8.63 9.67
CA TYR A 50 7.84 -9.17 9.58
C TYR A 50 8.46 -8.89 8.20
N GLU A 51 9.76 -8.61 8.17
CA GLU A 51 10.51 -8.42 6.92
C GLU A 51 11.03 -9.74 6.31
N ASP A 52 10.36 -10.88 6.48
CA ASP A 52 10.98 -12.15 6.07
C ASP A 52 10.78 -12.52 4.58
N ASP A 53 11.82 -13.15 4.03
CA ASP A 53 11.79 -13.85 2.75
C ASP A 53 11.00 -15.16 2.89
N VAL A 54 10.22 -15.46 1.85
CA VAL A 54 9.18 -16.50 1.82
C VAL A 54 9.68 -17.90 2.17
N ASP A 55 10.99 -18.16 2.10
CA ASP A 55 11.59 -19.47 2.33
C ASP A 55 11.69 -19.89 3.79
N ASP A 56 11.61 -18.96 4.74
CA ASP A 56 11.90 -19.25 6.14
C ASP A 56 10.65 -19.28 7.04
N ARG A 57 9.43 -19.32 6.49
CA ARG A 57 8.17 -19.26 7.27
C ARG A 57 8.00 -20.35 8.35
N TYR A 58 8.81 -21.41 8.32
CA TYR A 58 8.84 -22.45 9.36
C TYR A 58 9.97 -22.27 10.39
N ASN A 59 10.95 -21.39 10.14
CA ASN A 59 12.03 -21.01 11.06
C ASN A 59 12.02 -19.52 11.47
N SER A 60 11.20 -18.69 10.81
CA SER A 60 11.21 -17.22 10.89
C SER A 60 10.36 -16.69 12.04
N MET A 61 10.73 -17.09 13.25
CA MET A 61 10.41 -16.30 14.43
C MET A 61 11.66 -16.20 15.28
N SER A 62 12.80 -15.87 14.63
CA SER A 62 14.00 -15.52 15.38
C SER A 62 13.63 -14.41 16.36
N SER A 63 14.03 -14.56 17.61
CA SER A 63 13.76 -13.57 18.67
C SER A 63 14.18 -12.16 18.26
N ASN A 64 15.19 -12.06 17.38
CA ASN A 64 15.68 -10.81 16.80
C ASN A 64 14.67 -10.16 15.85
N ASN A 65 14.01 -10.91 14.95
CA ASN A 65 13.01 -10.36 14.02
C ASN A 65 11.79 -9.82 14.79
N LYS A 66 11.35 -10.55 15.82
CA LYS A 66 10.25 -10.09 16.69
C LYS A 66 10.63 -8.82 17.44
N ALA A 67 11.80 -8.78 18.06
CA ALA A 67 12.27 -7.58 18.77
C ALA A 67 12.41 -6.37 17.83
N PHE A 68 12.84 -6.58 16.59
CA PHE A 68 12.90 -5.52 15.59
C PHE A 68 11.52 -4.99 15.21
N ALA A 69 10.57 -5.88 14.90
CA ALA A 69 9.20 -5.50 14.56
C ALA A 69 8.52 -4.73 15.71
N GLU A 70 8.71 -5.16 16.96
CA GLU A 70 8.19 -4.47 18.15
C GLU A 70 8.78 -3.07 18.32
N ARG A 71 10.08 -2.89 18.02
CA ARG A 71 10.73 -1.57 18.02
C ARG A 71 10.18 -0.67 16.93
N CYS A 72 9.96 -1.20 15.72
CA CYS A 72 9.33 -0.45 14.62
C CYS A 72 7.92 0.00 14.99
N LYS A 73 7.10 -0.89 15.55
CA LYS A 73 5.75 -0.56 16.06
C LYS A 73 5.82 0.52 17.14
N SER A 74 6.72 0.38 18.11
CA SER A 74 6.90 1.34 19.20
C SER A 74 7.33 2.72 18.68
N LEU A 75 8.29 2.76 17.75
CA LEU A 75 8.74 3.99 17.12
C LEU A 75 7.60 4.67 16.34
N PHE A 76 6.81 3.90 15.59
CA PHE A 76 5.67 4.44 14.86
C PHE A 76 4.64 5.07 15.81
N MET A 77 4.29 4.38 16.91
CA MET A 77 3.38 4.92 17.93
C MET A 77 3.91 6.19 18.58
N LEU A 78 5.22 6.26 18.86
CA LEU A 78 5.87 7.45 19.43
C LEU A 78 5.86 8.63 18.46
N CYS A 79 6.14 8.39 17.18
CA CYS A 79 6.19 9.45 16.17
C CYS A 79 4.80 9.96 15.77
N TYR A 80 3.79 9.07 15.75
CA TYR A 80 2.54 9.33 15.03
C TYR A 80 1.26 9.02 15.80
N SER A 81 1.38 8.79 17.11
CA SER A 81 0.30 8.45 18.04
C SER A 81 -0.16 6.99 18.01
N TYR A 82 -0.69 6.56 19.15
CA TYR A 82 -1.34 5.27 19.33
C TYR A 82 -2.61 5.13 18.48
N GLU A 83 -3.37 6.23 18.31
CA GLU A 83 -4.65 6.21 17.59
C GLU A 83 -4.48 5.94 16.10
N LEU A 84 -3.52 6.61 15.46
CA LEU A 84 -3.20 6.36 14.06
C LEU A 84 -2.73 4.91 13.86
N ASN A 85 -1.87 4.43 14.76
CA ASN A 85 -1.36 3.07 14.74
C ASN A 85 -2.52 2.05 14.81
N ARG A 86 -3.47 2.25 15.72
CA ARG A 86 -4.67 1.40 15.85
C ARG A 86 -5.52 1.39 14.58
N LEU A 87 -5.75 2.57 13.98
CA LEU A 87 -6.52 2.68 12.73
C LEU A 87 -5.82 1.96 11.57
N LEU A 88 -4.49 2.08 11.47
CA LEU A 88 -3.68 1.41 10.46
C LEU A 88 -3.75 -0.12 10.63
N PHE A 89 -3.63 -0.63 11.86
CA PHE A 89 -3.73 -2.07 12.11
C PHE A 89 -5.13 -2.63 11.85
N ASN A 90 -6.19 -1.88 12.14
CA ASN A 90 -7.55 -2.28 11.76
C ASN A 90 -7.70 -2.44 10.24
N ILE A 91 -7.08 -1.54 9.46
CA ILE A 91 -7.02 -1.65 8.01
C ILE A 91 -6.24 -2.91 7.61
N LEU A 92 -5.05 -3.13 8.17
CA LEU A 92 -4.25 -4.35 7.90
C LEU A 92 -5.00 -5.63 8.23
N HIS A 93 -5.68 -5.71 9.38
CA HIS A 93 -6.53 -6.84 9.74
C HIS A 93 -7.63 -7.10 8.72
N THR A 94 -8.27 -6.05 8.23
CA THR A 94 -9.34 -6.18 7.24
C THR A 94 -8.78 -6.63 5.89
N ILE A 95 -7.64 -6.09 5.46
CA ILE A 95 -6.97 -6.51 4.22
C ILE A 95 -6.54 -7.97 4.34
N HIS A 96 -5.89 -8.35 5.44
CA HIS A 96 -5.44 -9.72 5.72
C HIS A 96 -6.60 -10.72 5.66
N SER A 97 -7.74 -10.41 6.28
CA SER A 97 -8.91 -11.30 6.26
C SER A 97 -9.58 -11.41 4.88
N LEU A 98 -9.54 -10.36 4.06
CA LEU A 98 -10.09 -10.39 2.69
C LEU A 98 -9.23 -11.23 1.75
N ILE A 99 -7.90 -11.14 1.90
CA ILE A 99 -6.91 -11.86 1.09
C ILE A 99 -6.85 -13.34 1.47
N ASP A 100 -7.07 -13.67 2.74
CA ASP A 100 -7.05 -15.05 3.23
C ASP A 100 -5.73 -15.78 2.91
N ASN A 101 -4.60 -15.09 3.13
CA ASN A 101 -3.24 -15.55 2.82
C ASN A 101 -2.96 -15.90 1.34
N ASP A 102 -3.84 -15.52 0.40
CA ASP A 102 -3.63 -15.74 -1.03
C ASP A 102 -2.64 -14.70 -1.63
N PRO A 103 -1.41 -15.09 -1.98
CA PRO A 103 -0.42 -14.16 -2.53
C PRO A 103 -0.79 -13.63 -3.92
N ILE A 104 -1.64 -14.32 -4.68
CA ILE A 104 -2.07 -13.87 -6.01
C ILE A 104 -3.02 -12.68 -5.86
N ILE A 105 -3.93 -12.71 -4.88
CA ILE A 105 -4.81 -11.57 -4.59
C ILE A 105 -3.97 -10.33 -4.26
N VAL A 106 -2.92 -10.48 -3.45
CA VAL A 106 -2.02 -9.37 -3.09
C VAL A 106 -1.30 -8.81 -4.30
N GLN A 107 -0.75 -9.66 -5.16
CA GLN A 107 -0.08 -9.21 -6.37
C GLN A 107 -1.05 -8.47 -7.30
N LEU A 108 -2.26 -9.00 -7.51
CA LEU A 108 -3.30 -8.37 -8.34
C LEU A 108 -3.79 -7.05 -7.74
N LEU A 109 -3.93 -6.97 -6.42
CA LEU A 109 -4.21 -5.73 -5.71
C LEU A 109 -3.08 -4.71 -5.90
N MET A 110 -1.82 -5.10 -5.71
CA MET A 110 -0.68 -4.21 -5.94
C MET A 110 -0.63 -3.70 -7.39
N LEU A 111 -0.90 -4.57 -8.36
CA LEU A 111 -1.00 -4.19 -9.78
C LEU A 111 -2.14 -3.19 -10.03
N SER A 112 -3.33 -3.45 -9.48
CA SER A 112 -4.44 -2.49 -9.60
C SER A 112 -4.10 -1.16 -8.93
N MET A 113 -3.48 -1.20 -7.74
CA MET A 113 -3.21 -0.01 -6.93
C MET A 113 -2.11 0.88 -7.49
N ILE A 114 -1.06 0.34 -8.13
CA ILE A 114 0.00 1.19 -8.70
C ILE A 114 -0.51 2.08 -9.84
N PHE A 115 -1.47 1.60 -10.64
CA PHE A 115 -2.06 2.35 -11.75
C PHE A 115 -3.26 3.22 -11.33
N LEU A 116 -3.62 3.25 -10.05
CA LEU A 116 -4.52 4.30 -9.58
C LEU A 116 -3.83 5.64 -9.80
N LYS A 117 -4.51 6.55 -10.52
CA LYS A 117 -4.20 7.97 -10.43
C LYS A 117 -4.31 8.30 -8.95
N GLY A 118 -3.16 8.45 -8.30
CA GLY A 118 -3.02 8.27 -6.86
C GLY A 118 -4.04 9.09 -6.08
N SER A 119 -4.27 8.72 -4.83
CA SER A 119 -5.29 9.31 -3.95
C SER A 119 -5.00 10.79 -3.70
N SER A 120 -5.32 11.64 -4.66
CA SER A 120 -4.96 13.06 -4.76
C SER A 120 -5.73 13.95 -3.79
N CYS A 121 -6.28 13.38 -2.72
CA CYS A 121 -7.13 14.08 -1.76
C CYS A 121 -6.39 15.16 -0.94
N LEU A 122 -5.08 15.34 -1.16
CA LEU A 122 -4.20 16.19 -0.37
C LEU A 122 -3.76 17.49 -1.08
N GLU A 123 -3.78 17.57 -2.41
CA GLU A 123 -3.26 18.74 -3.13
C GLU A 123 -4.35 19.40 -3.99
N ARG A 124 -4.37 20.74 -4.01
CA ARG A 124 -5.19 21.51 -4.96
C ARG A 124 -4.79 21.26 -6.43
N GLN A 125 -3.68 20.55 -6.64
CA GLN A 125 -3.22 20.07 -7.94
C GLN A 125 -3.28 18.55 -7.92
N GLU A 126 -4.24 17.97 -8.62
CA GLU A 126 -4.21 16.54 -8.91
C GLU A 126 -2.91 16.20 -9.64
N PRO A 127 -2.33 15.00 -9.43
CA PRO A 127 -1.22 14.54 -10.24
C PRO A 127 -1.65 14.56 -11.71
N ILE A 128 -0.96 15.36 -12.52
CA ILE A 128 -1.18 15.43 -13.95
C ILE A 128 -0.32 14.33 -14.56
N LEU A 129 -0.99 13.30 -15.05
CA LEU A 129 -0.35 12.25 -15.84
C LEU A 129 -0.37 12.67 -17.31
N ASP A 130 0.75 12.52 -17.99
CA ASP A 130 0.89 12.82 -19.41
C ASP A 130 0.02 11.87 -20.24
N ASP A 131 -0.01 10.57 -19.90
CA ASP A 131 -0.89 9.57 -20.51
C ASP A 131 -1.92 8.97 -19.53
N SER A 132 -2.76 9.85 -18.98
CA SER A 132 -3.84 9.46 -18.06
C SER A 132 -4.79 8.39 -18.63
N LYS A 133 -5.00 8.35 -19.96
CA LYS A 133 -5.89 7.36 -20.60
C LYS A 133 -5.28 5.97 -20.58
N HIS A 134 -4.00 5.86 -20.92
CA HIS A 134 -3.31 4.57 -20.89
C HIS A 134 -3.19 4.04 -19.46
N VAL A 135 -2.86 4.90 -18.49
CA VAL A 135 -2.84 4.53 -17.07
C VAL A 135 -4.20 4.03 -16.59
N PHE A 136 -5.29 4.72 -16.94
CA PHE A 136 -6.65 4.26 -16.60
C PHE A 136 -6.98 2.91 -17.24
N TYR A 137 -6.59 2.70 -18.50
CA TYR A 137 -6.77 1.41 -19.17
C TYR A 137 -6.03 0.28 -18.44
N LEU A 138 -4.78 0.50 -18.03
CA LEU A 138 -3.99 -0.47 -17.26
C LEU A 138 -4.62 -0.76 -15.90
N HIS A 139 -5.08 0.26 -15.19
CA HIS A 139 -5.84 0.10 -13.96
C HIS A 139 -7.06 -0.82 -14.18
N SER A 140 -7.92 -0.49 -15.14
CA SER A 140 -9.12 -1.29 -15.46
C SER A 140 -8.78 -2.74 -15.85
N LYS A 141 -7.71 -2.95 -16.62
CA LYS A 141 -7.22 -4.27 -16.99
C LYS A 141 -6.88 -5.12 -15.77
N TYR A 142 -6.12 -4.59 -14.81
CA TYR A 142 -5.73 -5.32 -13.61
C TYR A 142 -6.87 -5.47 -12.59
N THR A 143 -7.77 -4.49 -12.49
CA THR A 143 -9.01 -4.63 -11.70
C THR A 143 -9.91 -5.74 -12.24
N ASP A 144 -10.09 -5.82 -13.58
CA ASP A 144 -10.85 -6.91 -14.20
C ASP A 144 -10.20 -8.27 -13.96
N LEU A 145 -8.86 -8.34 -14.05
CA LEU A 145 -8.12 -9.57 -13.77
C LEU A 145 -8.30 -10.03 -12.31
N LEU A 146 -8.23 -9.10 -11.34
CA LEU A 146 -8.54 -9.38 -9.94
C LEU A 146 -9.96 -9.93 -9.78
N PHE A 147 -10.95 -9.27 -10.38
CA PHE A 147 -12.34 -9.69 -10.26
C PHE A 147 -12.58 -11.08 -10.85
N ARG A 148 -12.03 -11.37 -12.04
CA ARG A 148 -12.09 -12.71 -12.64
C ARG A 148 -11.42 -13.76 -11.78
N TYR A 149 -10.29 -13.43 -11.17
CA TYR A 149 -9.62 -14.33 -10.23
C TYR A 149 -10.50 -14.65 -9.03
N LEU A 150 -11.15 -13.64 -8.43
CA LEU A 150 -12.08 -13.84 -7.31
C LEU A 150 -13.30 -14.68 -7.70
N ILE A 151 -13.86 -14.51 -8.91
CA ILE A 151 -14.93 -15.37 -9.45
C ILE A 151 -14.45 -16.81 -9.66
N LYS A 152 -13.18 -17.01 -10.05
CA LYS A 152 -12.64 -18.37 -10.19
C LYS A 152 -12.53 -19.08 -8.84
N GLN A 153 -12.26 -18.35 -7.77
CA GLN A 153 -12.09 -18.89 -6.41
C GLN A 153 -13.39 -18.98 -5.61
N SER A 154 -14.46 -18.28 -6.00
CA SER A 154 -15.68 -18.15 -5.22
C SER A 154 -16.91 -17.87 -6.08
N SER A 155 -18.10 -17.79 -5.49
CA SER A 155 -19.29 -17.40 -6.25
C SER A 155 -19.19 -15.95 -6.76
N PHE A 156 -19.90 -15.63 -7.85
CA PHE A 156 -19.97 -14.25 -8.35
C PHE A 156 -20.38 -13.24 -7.26
N ASN A 157 -21.39 -13.57 -6.44
CA ASN A 157 -21.84 -12.72 -5.35
C ASN A 157 -20.74 -12.51 -4.30
N THR A 158 -20.02 -13.56 -3.94
CA THR A 158 -18.89 -13.48 -3.01
C THR A 158 -17.76 -12.61 -3.57
N ALA A 159 -17.44 -12.76 -4.85
CA ALA A 159 -16.43 -11.94 -5.52
C ALA A 159 -16.81 -10.45 -5.55
N VAL A 160 -18.07 -10.13 -5.83
CA VAL A 160 -18.59 -8.76 -5.80
C VAL A 160 -18.50 -8.17 -4.39
N ILE A 161 -18.90 -8.93 -3.36
CA ILE A 161 -18.79 -8.50 -1.96
C ILE A 161 -17.33 -8.25 -1.56
N LYS A 162 -16.41 -9.17 -1.91
CA LYS A 162 -14.97 -8.98 -1.66
C LYS A 162 -14.43 -7.74 -2.36
N MET A 163 -14.79 -7.51 -3.63
CA MET A 163 -14.39 -6.29 -4.36
C MET A 163 -14.90 -5.01 -3.68
N MET A 164 -16.16 -4.98 -3.24
CA MET A 164 -16.71 -3.83 -2.52
C MET A 164 -15.96 -3.57 -1.21
N HIS A 165 -15.62 -4.61 -0.46
CA HIS A 165 -14.84 -4.46 0.77
C HIS A 165 -13.40 -3.99 0.50
N PHE A 166 -12.75 -4.45 -0.57
CA PHE A 166 -11.45 -3.89 -0.97
C PHE A 166 -11.56 -2.38 -1.23
N VAL A 167 -12.54 -1.95 -2.04
CA VAL A 167 -12.76 -0.53 -2.31
C VAL A 167 -13.03 0.25 -1.01
N GLU A 168 -13.89 -0.26 -0.13
CA GLU A 168 -14.21 0.38 1.15
C GLU A 168 -12.96 0.58 2.01
N VAL A 169 -12.13 -0.46 2.14
CA VAL A 169 -10.91 -0.43 2.95
C VAL A 169 -9.87 0.51 2.36
N PHE A 170 -9.70 0.53 1.03
CA PHE A 170 -8.80 1.49 0.41
C PHE A 170 -9.29 2.93 0.57
N MET A 171 -10.59 3.18 0.47
CA MET A 171 -11.15 4.52 0.75
C MET A 171 -10.90 4.96 2.21
N LYS A 172 -11.00 4.03 3.18
CA LYS A 172 -10.66 4.31 4.59
C LYS A 172 -9.17 4.62 4.73
N TYR A 173 -8.30 3.84 4.09
CA TYR A 173 -6.86 4.07 4.10
C TYR A 173 -6.49 5.43 3.49
N GLN A 174 -7.11 5.81 2.37
CA GLN A 174 -6.86 7.09 1.72
C GLN A 174 -7.20 8.28 2.63
N ARG A 175 -8.32 8.19 3.37
CA ARG A 175 -8.68 9.20 4.38
C ARG A 175 -7.66 9.24 5.51
N LEU A 176 -7.27 8.08 6.04
CA LEU A 176 -6.25 7.99 7.10
C LEU A 176 -4.90 8.58 6.67
N SER A 177 -4.45 8.26 5.45
CA SER A 177 -3.21 8.78 4.86
C SER A 177 -3.25 10.29 4.66
N LYS A 178 -4.43 10.84 4.35
CA LYS A 178 -4.65 12.28 4.29
C LYS A 178 -4.51 12.94 5.67
N ASP A 179 -5.21 12.42 6.67
CA ASP A 179 -5.18 12.97 8.02
C ASP A 179 -3.76 12.92 8.59
N PHE A 180 -3.06 11.81 8.34
CA PHE A 180 -1.65 11.63 8.67
C PHE A 180 -0.74 12.68 8.03
N HIS A 181 -0.86 12.90 6.73
CA HIS A 181 -0.07 13.91 6.05
C HIS A 181 -0.32 15.30 6.64
N GLN A 182 -1.58 15.66 6.90
CA GLN A 182 -1.91 16.95 7.49
C GLN A 182 -1.29 17.12 8.88
N GLU A 183 -1.34 16.07 9.70
CA GLU A 183 -0.71 16.07 11.02
C GLU A 183 0.81 16.26 10.94
N ILE A 184 1.49 15.55 10.05
CA ILE A 184 2.94 15.74 9.84
C ILE A 184 3.24 17.16 9.37
N LYS A 185 2.50 17.67 8.37
CA LYS A 185 2.69 19.04 7.85
C LYS A 185 2.54 20.10 8.95
N SER A 186 1.69 19.86 9.96
CA SER A 186 1.52 20.78 11.09
C SER A 186 2.64 20.73 12.14
N LYS A 187 3.44 19.65 12.18
CA LYS A 187 4.41 19.40 13.26
C LYS A 187 5.86 19.53 12.81
N VAL A 188 6.15 19.37 11.52
CA VAL A 188 7.52 19.30 11.04
C VAL A 188 7.98 20.63 10.47
N ASP A 189 9.15 21.07 10.93
CA ASP A 189 9.89 22.18 10.32
C ASP A 189 10.47 21.74 8.98
N VAL A 190 9.84 22.21 7.90
CA VAL A 190 10.14 21.83 6.52
C VAL A 190 11.60 22.09 6.17
N ASP A 191 12.24 23.11 6.74
CA ASP A 191 13.61 23.47 6.40
C ASP A 191 14.64 22.44 6.88
N ASN A 192 14.27 21.66 7.91
CA ASN A 192 15.14 20.66 8.54
C ASN A 192 14.84 19.20 8.10
N ILE A 193 13.95 19.01 7.12
CA ILE A 193 13.61 17.68 6.60
C ILE A 193 14.58 17.27 5.48
N SER A 194 14.98 16.01 5.44
CA SER A 194 15.78 15.48 4.33
C SER A 194 15.04 15.60 2.98
N PRO A 195 15.74 15.83 1.86
CA PRO A 195 15.10 15.91 0.54
C PRO A 195 14.24 14.69 0.16
N PHE A 196 14.64 13.51 0.63
CA PHE A 196 13.87 12.28 0.48
C PHE A 196 12.52 12.35 1.19
N MET A 197 12.52 12.75 2.47
CA MET A 197 11.29 12.91 3.24
C MET A 197 10.43 14.08 2.72
N LYS A 198 11.03 15.15 2.20
CA LYS A 198 10.29 16.21 1.48
C LYS A 198 9.54 15.66 0.27
N SER A 199 10.21 14.83 -0.52
CA SER A 199 9.63 14.19 -1.70
C SER A 199 8.48 13.24 -1.32
N PHE A 200 8.64 12.48 -0.24
CA PHE A 200 7.64 11.53 0.26
C PHE A 200 6.43 12.20 0.92
N LEU A 201 6.66 13.30 1.65
CA LEU A 201 5.62 14.04 2.38
C LEU A 201 4.96 15.15 1.54
N HIS A 202 5.35 15.25 0.26
CA HIS A 202 4.88 16.26 -0.67
C HIS A 202 5.04 17.69 -0.10
N PHE A 203 6.23 17.98 0.45
CA PHE A 203 6.66 19.33 0.75
C PHE A 203 7.32 19.92 -0.51
N ALA A 204 6.92 21.14 -0.85
CA ALA A 204 7.56 21.93 -1.92
C ALA A 204 8.88 22.54 -1.44
#